data_AF-X0ZNB7-F1
#
_entry.id   AF-X0ZNB7-F1
#
_cell.length_a   1.000
_cell.length_b   1.000
_cell.length_c   1.000
_cell.angle_alpha   90.00
_cell.angle_beta   90.00
_cell.angle_gamma   90.00
#
_symmetry.space_group_name_H-M   'P 1'
#
loop_
_entity.id
_entity.type
_entity.pdbx_description
1 polymer ?
#
loop_
_entity_poly.entity_id
_entity_poly.type
_entity_poly.pdbx_seq_one_letter_code
_entity_poly.pdbx_strand_id
1 'polypeptide(L)'
;MSVTDKWEEEERREIIELLREQMKVEGRLVGLYENSAKELKSTPVRHLLHMINLDSRKHIDICHAAIEILQGRDVFKEHKEDLLKGLKEHMELEEDSVKRANKLLNSNLISMNKALKALIEKLRDDEKRHHNALKKLSEKPFFQ
;
A
#
# COMPACT_ATOMS: atom_id res chain seq x y z
N MET A 1 -28.02 18.81 19.20
CA MET A 1 -26.62 18.36 19.22
C MET A 1 -26.14 18.40 20.65
N SER A 2 -25.75 17.23 21.17
CA SER A 2 -25.13 17.11 22.48
C SER A 2 -23.75 17.79 22.49
N VAL A 3 -23.19 18.05 23.67
CA VAL A 3 -21.81 18.53 23.78
C VAL A 3 -20.88 17.49 23.18
N THR A 4 -21.10 16.20 23.44
CA THR A 4 -20.34 15.08 22.87
C THR A 4 -20.31 15.10 21.34
N ASP A 5 -21.45 15.34 20.68
CA ASP A 5 -21.54 15.39 19.19
C ASP A 5 -20.66 16.50 18.60
N LYS A 6 -20.46 17.61 19.33
CA LYS A 6 -19.61 18.71 18.88
C LYS A 6 -18.13 18.39 18.99
N TRP A 7 -17.74 17.60 19.99
CA TRP A 7 -16.34 17.24 20.21
C TRP A 7 -15.89 16.18 19.19
N GLU A 8 -16.75 15.20 18.91
CA GLU A 8 -16.51 14.20 17.84
C GLU A 8 -16.39 14.84 16.45
N GLU A 9 -17.18 15.90 16.20
CA GLU A 9 -17.15 16.61 14.93
C GLU A 9 -15.92 17.52 14.77
N GLU A 10 -15.41 18.10 15.87
CA GLU A 10 -14.16 18.86 15.84
C GLU A 10 -12.94 17.93 15.66
N GLU A 11 -12.90 16.82 16.37
CA GLU A 11 -11.85 15.80 16.24
C GLU A 11 -11.83 15.21 14.82
N ARG A 12 -13.00 14.93 14.23
CA ARG A 12 -13.13 14.49 12.84
C ARG A 12 -12.51 15.51 11.87
N ARG A 13 -12.77 16.81 12.07
CA ARG A 13 -12.19 17.86 11.24
C ARG A 13 -10.67 17.92 11.35
N GLU A 14 -10.14 17.84 12.57
CA GLU A 14 -8.70 17.86 12.83
C GLU A 14 -8.00 16.68 12.14
N ILE A 15 -8.53 15.46 12.26
CA ILE A 15 -7.99 14.26 11.62
C ILE A 15 -8.00 14.41 10.08
N ILE A 16 -9.08 14.94 9.51
CA ILE A 16 -9.17 15.16 8.06
C ILE A 16 -8.09 16.14 7.59
N GLU A 17 -7.83 17.22 8.34
CA GLU A 17 -6.77 18.17 7.99
C GLU A 17 -5.38 17.53 8.07
N LEU A 18 -5.09 16.75 9.13
CA LEU A 18 -3.82 16.02 9.23
C LEU A 18 -3.60 15.05 8.06
N LEU A 19 -4.65 14.33 7.63
CA LEU A 19 -4.58 13.45 6.47
C LEU A 19 -4.33 14.24 5.17
N ARG A 20 -4.96 15.40 4.99
CA ARG A 20 -4.72 16.28 3.84
C ARG A 20 -3.29 16.83 3.82
N GLU A 21 -2.74 17.19 4.98
CA GLU A 21 -1.35 17.61 5.10
C GLU A 21 -0.38 16.49 4.75
N GLN A 22 -0.65 15.26 5.22
CA GLN A 22 0.15 14.09 4.85
C GLN A 22 0.11 13.84 3.34
N MET A 23 -1.04 13.98 2.68
CA MET A 23 -1.14 13.88 1.22
C MET A 23 -0.28 14.92 0.50
N LYS A 24 -0.19 16.15 1.02
CA LYS A 24 0.70 17.19 0.46
C LYS A 24 2.16 16.80 0.61
N VAL A 25 2.54 16.19 1.74
CA VAL A 25 3.90 15.68 1.95
C VAL A 25 4.23 14.59 0.92
N GLU A 26 3.37 13.58 0.79
CA GLU A 26 3.57 12.49 -0.17
C GLU A 26 3.57 12.99 -1.62
N GLY A 27 2.70 13.94 -1.97
CA GLY A 27 2.67 14.55 -3.30
C GLY A 27 3.97 15.30 -3.64
N ARG A 28 4.59 15.97 -2.66
CA ARG A 28 5.92 16.56 -2.85
C ARG A 28 6.99 15.49 -3.05
N LEU A 29 6.93 14.38 -2.31
CA LEU A 29 7.86 13.26 -2.48
C LEU A 29 7.75 12.64 -3.88
N VAL A 30 6.53 12.43 -4.38
CA VAL A 30 6.29 11.97 -5.76
C VAL A 30 7.00 12.86 -6.78
N GLY A 31 6.82 14.18 -6.68
CA GLY A 31 7.48 15.14 -7.57
C GLY A 31 9.01 15.11 -7.45
N LEU A 32 9.55 14.97 -6.24
CA LEU A 32 10.99 14.84 -6.02
C LEU A 32 11.56 13.57 -6.67
N TYR A 33 10.88 12.43 -6.53
CA TYR A 33 11.31 11.17 -7.13
C TYR A 33 11.26 11.22 -8.66
N GLU A 34 10.19 11.77 -9.23
CA GLU A 34 10.05 11.89 -10.68
C GLU A 34 11.10 12.78 -11.31
N ASN A 35 11.43 13.90 -10.66
CA ASN A 35 12.49 14.78 -11.13
C ASN A 35 13.87 14.13 -10.95
N SER A 36 14.12 13.51 -9.81
CA SER A 36 15.39 12.82 -9.56
C SER A 36 15.62 11.67 -10.55
N ALA A 37 14.56 10.94 -10.93
CA ALA A 37 14.65 9.83 -11.87
C ALA A 37 15.10 10.22 -13.28
N LYS A 38 14.84 11.47 -13.71
CA LYS A 38 15.23 11.98 -15.04
C LYS A 38 16.75 12.09 -15.19
N GLU A 39 17.44 12.42 -14.09
CA GLU A 39 18.90 12.60 -14.06
C GLU A 39 19.66 11.27 -13.87
N LEU A 40 18.96 10.18 -13.54
CA LEU A 40 19.58 8.89 -13.27
C LEU A 40 19.92 8.13 -14.56
N LYS A 41 21.22 7.89 -14.77
CA LYS A 41 21.73 7.02 -15.84
C LYS A 41 21.60 5.52 -15.53
N SER A 42 21.61 5.16 -14.24
CA SER A 42 21.54 3.76 -13.80
C SER A 42 20.10 3.24 -13.81
N THR A 43 19.80 2.34 -14.75
CA THR A 43 18.48 1.70 -14.86
C THR A 43 18.06 0.97 -13.59
N PRO A 44 18.90 0.15 -12.92
CA PRO A 44 18.51 -0.48 -11.65
C PRO A 44 18.14 0.51 -10.56
N VAL A 45 18.91 1.60 -10.39
CA VAL A 45 18.63 2.63 -9.37
C VAL A 45 17.32 3.35 -9.69
N ARG A 46 17.04 3.60 -10.97
CA ARG A 46 15.77 4.19 -11.41
C ARG A 46 14.58 3.29 -11.07
N HIS A 47 14.71 1.96 -11.18
CA HIS A 47 13.67 1.03 -10.74
C HIS A 47 13.45 1.09 -9.21
N LEU A 48 14.51 1.15 -8.42
CA LEU A 48 14.39 1.29 -6.96
C LEU A 48 13.70 2.58 -6.56
N LEU A 49 14.07 3.70 -7.20
CA LEU A 49 13.44 4.99 -6.97
C LEU A 49 11.96 4.98 -7.38
N HIS A 50 11.64 4.31 -8.49
CA HIS A 50 10.26 4.14 -8.93
C HIS A 50 9.44 3.33 -7.92
N MET A 51 10.00 2.27 -7.33
CA MET A 51 9.30 1.53 -6.26
C MET A 51 8.94 2.42 -5.07
N ILE A 52 9.85 3.30 -4.65
CA ILE A 52 9.59 4.23 -3.54
C ILE A 52 8.52 5.27 -3.95
N ASN A 53 8.54 5.72 -5.21
CA ASN A 53 7.50 6.61 -5.74
C ASN A 53 6.10 5.94 -5.71
N LEU A 54 6.01 4.67 -6.07
CA LEU A 54 4.77 3.89 -5.97
C LEU A 54 4.28 3.80 -4.51
N ASP A 55 5.19 3.65 -3.55
CA ASP A 55 4.84 3.65 -2.12
C ASP A 55 4.23 4.99 -1.67
N SER A 56 4.81 6.13 -2.09
CA SER A 56 4.23 7.45 -1.78
C SER A 56 2.83 7.63 -2.40
N ARG A 57 2.62 7.14 -3.63
CA ARG A 57 1.30 7.18 -4.27
C ARG A 57 0.28 6.32 -3.52
N LYS A 58 0.67 5.11 -3.12
CA LYS A 58 -0.15 4.25 -2.25
C LYS A 58 -0.51 4.94 -0.93
N HIS A 59 0.39 5.69 -0.31
CA HIS A 59 0.08 6.43 0.92
C HIS A 59 -0.94 7.55 0.71
N ILE A 60 -0.89 8.22 -0.45
CA ILE A 60 -1.91 9.20 -0.84
C ILE A 60 -3.29 8.52 -0.94
N ASP A 61 -3.36 7.35 -1.57
CA ASP A 61 -4.62 6.59 -1.70
C ASP A 61 -5.16 6.13 -0.33
N ILE A 62 -4.28 5.72 0.58
CA ILE A 62 -4.65 5.38 1.97
C ILE A 62 -5.26 6.60 2.67
N CYS A 63 -4.62 7.77 2.57
CA CYS A 63 -5.13 9.00 3.19
C CYS A 63 -6.47 9.40 2.59
N HIS A 64 -6.61 9.27 1.27
CA HIS A 64 -7.87 9.50 0.58
C HIS A 64 -8.98 8.60 1.13
N ALA A 65 -8.78 7.27 1.09
CA ALA A 65 -9.77 6.31 1.57
C ALA A 65 -10.18 6.58 3.03
N ALA A 66 -9.23 6.91 3.91
CA ALA A 66 -9.51 7.29 5.29
C ALA A 66 -10.40 8.54 5.39
N ILE A 67 -10.14 9.58 4.59
CA ILE A 67 -11.00 10.78 4.50
C ILE A 67 -12.39 10.39 4.00
N GLU A 68 -12.53 9.52 3.00
CA GLU A 68 -13.83 9.10 2.47
C GLU A 68 -14.68 8.39 3.54
N ILE A 69 -14.06 7.50 4.31
CA ILE A 69 -14.68 6.80 5.45
C ILE A 69 -15.09 7.80 6.53
N LEU A 70 -14.21 8.74 6.89
CA LEU A 70 -14.53 9.82 7.85
C LEU A 70 -15.63 10.75 7.35
N GLN A 71 -15.87 10.82 6.05
CA GLN A 71 -16.98 11.58 5.46
C GLN A 71 -18.28 10.75 5.35
N GLY A 72 -18.29 9.51 5.86
CA GLY A 72 -19.45 8.63 5.83
C GLY A 72 -19.75 8.04 4.46
N ARG A 73 -18.76 7.98 3.54
CA ARG A 73 -18.95 7.26 2.29
C ARG A 73 -19.07 5.77 2.54
N ASP A 74 -20.07 5.20 1.88
CA ASP A 74 -20.33 3.78 1.93
C ASP A 74 -19.32 3.03 1.04
N VAL A 75 -18.43 2.27 1.69
CA VAL A 75 -17.44 1.42 1.03
C VAL A 75 -18.08 0.16 0.41
N PHE A 76 -19.39 -0.06 0.62
CA PHE A 76 -20.11 -1.31 0.35
C PHE A 76 -20.95 -1.32 -0.94
N LYS A 77 -20.89 -0.29 -1.79
CA LYS A 77 -21.71 -0.23 -3.03
C LYS A 77 -21.27 -1.16 -4.15
N GLU A 78 -20.19 -1.92 -3.98
CA GLU A 78 -19.67 -2.82 -5.03
C GLU A 78 -20.31 -4.21 -5.00
N HIS A 79 -20.40 -4.84 -6.19
CA HIS A 79 -20.88 -6.22 -6.34
C HIS A 79 -19.92 -7.19 -5.63
N LYS A 80 -20.29 -7.56 -4.40
CA LYS A 80 -19.49 -8.36 -3.47
C LYS A 80 -18.97 -9.68 -4.05
N GLU A 81 -19.69 -10.31 -4.97
CA GLU A 81 -19.31 -11.61 -5.53
C GLU A 81 -18.07 -11.53 -6.44
N ASP A 82 -18.04 -10.57 -7.37
CA ASP A 82 -16.90 -10.39 -8.29
C ASP A 82 -15.66 -9.92 -7.55
N LEU A 83 -15.83 -9.02 -6.57
CA LEU A 83 -14.75 -8.57 -5.70
C LEU A 83 -14.16 -9.75 -4.91
N LEU A 84 -14.98 -10.57 -4.26
CA LEU A 84 -14.49 -11.72 -3.48
C LEU A 84 -13.79 -12.76 -4.37
N LYS A 85 -14.27 -12.97 -5.59
CA LYS A 85 -13.62 -13.85 -6.57
C LYS A 85 -12.24 -13.32 -6.95
N GLY A 86 -12.14 -12.03 -7.29
CA GLY A 86 -10.87 -11.38 -7.61
C GLY A 86 -9.87 -11.41 -6.45
N LEU A 87 -10.34 -11.12 -5.23
CA LEU A 87 -9.50 -11.18 -4.03
C LEU A 87 -8.95 -12.59 -3.78
N LYS A 88 -9.76 -13.63 -4.01
CA LYS A 88 -9.31 -15.01 -3.87
C LYS A 88 -8.21 -15.36 -4.87
N GLU A 89 -8.41 -15.02 -6.15
CA GLU A 89 -7.41 -15.24 -7.20
C GLU A 89 -6.11 -14.51 -6.89
N HIS A 90 -6.20 -13.25 -6.44
CA HIS A 90 -5.04 -12.48 -5.99
C HIS A 90 -4.26 -13.18 -4.86
N MET A 91 -4.95 -13.65 -3.81
CA MET A 91 -4.31 -14.32 -2.68
C MET A 91 -3.58 -15.60 -3.09
N GLU A 92 -4.13 -16.37 -4.04
CA GLU A 92 -3.49 -17.57 -4.60
C GLU A 92 -2.20 -17.22 -5.37
N LEU A 93 -2.24 -16.17 -6.19
CA LEU A 93 -1.09 -15.69 -6.95
C LEU A 93 0.04 -15.17 -6.04
N GLU A 94 -0.31 -14.48 -4.96
CA GLU A 94 0.64 -13.97 -3.96
C GLU A 94 1.32 -15.11 -3.19
N GLU A 95 0.58 -16.16 -2.81
CA GLU A 95 1.16 -17.34 -2.15
C GLU A 95 2.23 -18.00 -3.05
N ASP A 96 1.92 -18.14 -4.33
CA ASP A 96 2.87 -18.66 -5.31
C ASP A 96 4.05 -17.70 -5.57
N SER A 97 3.83 -16.38 -5.50
CA SER A 97 4.89 -15.37 -5.55
C SER A 97 5.87 -15.55 -4.38
N VAL A 98 5.36 -15.74 -3.16
CA VAL A 98 6.16 -16.01 -1.97
C VAL A 98 6.96 -17.32 -2.09
N LYS A 99 6.35 -18.40 -2.62
CA LYS A 99 7.05 -19.66 -2.87
C LYS A 99 8.21 -19.48 -3.85
N ARG A 100 7.99 -18.76 -4.96
CA ARG A 100 9.04 -18.45 -5.95
C ARG A 100 10.15 -17.60 -5.34
N ALA A 101 9.81 -16.58 -4.56
CA ALA A 101 10.79 -15.73 -3.89
C ALA A 101 11.65 -16.53 -2.90
N ASN A 102 11.05 -17.43 -2.11
CA ASN A 102 11.80 -18.32 -1.22
C ASN A 102 12.75 -19.25 -2.01
N LYS A 103 12.33 -19.78 -3.15
CA LYS A 103 13.19 -20.58 -4.03
C LYS A 103 14.38 -19.76 -4.56
N LEU A 104 14.15 -18.50 -4.95
CA LEU A 104 15.22 -17.59 -5.39
C LEU A 104 16.21 -17.30 -4.27
N LEU A 105 15.75 -17.11 -3.02
CA LEU A 105 16.61 -16.87 -1.86
C LEU A 105 17.52 -18.04 -1.51
N ASN A 106 17.13 -19.27 -1.89
CA ASN A 106 17.96 -20.47 -1.71
C ASN A 106 19.06 -20.62 -2.78
N SER A 107 19.08 -19.77 -3.82
CA SER A 107 20.13 -19.77 -4.83
C SER A 107 21.44 -19.20 -4.29
N ASN A 108 22.55 -19.90 -4.51
CA ASN A 108 23.89 -19.42 -4.14
C ASN A 108 24.24 -18.06 -4.77
N LEU A 109 23.80 -17.81 -6.01
CA LEU A 109 24.03 -16.54 -6.69
C LEU A 109 23.34 -15.38 -5.96
N ILE A 110 22.13 -15.61 -5.45
CA ILE A 110 21.36 -14.60 -4.72
C ILE A 110 21.91 -14.45 -3.31
N SER A 111 22.21 -15.55 -2.61
CA SER A 111 22.64 -15.51 -1.22
C SER A 111 24.00 -14.83 -1.03
N MET A 112 24.90 -14.93 -2.01
CA MET A 112 26.22 -14.28 -1.97
C MET A 112 26.17 -12.80 -2.36
N ASN A 113 25.12 -12.33 -3.03
CA ASN A 113 24.96 -10.93 -3.41
C ASN A 113 23.95 -10.23 -2.49
N LYS A 114 24.45 -9.46 -1.53
CA LYS A 114 23.62 -8.75 -0.53
C LYS A 114 22.53 -7.87 -1.16
N ALA A 115 22.82 -7.19 -2.27
CA ALA A 115 21.86 -6.31 -2.92
C ALA A 115 20.73 -7.11 -3.58
N LEU A 116 21.07 -8.19 -4.31
CA LEU A 116 20.06 -9.07 -4.90
C LEU A 116 19.22 -9.75 -3.82
N LYS A 117 19.86 -10.25 -2.76
CA LYS A 117 19.17 -10.85 -1.63
C LYS A 117 18.15 -9.89 -1.02
N ALA A 118 18.55 -8.66 -0.73
CA ALA A 118 17.66 -7.64 -0.16
C ALA A 118 16.46 -7.34 -1.05
N LEU A 119 16.63 -7.34 -2.38
CA LEU A 119 15.52 -7.11 -3.32
C LEU A 119 14.52 -8.24 -3.33
N ILE A 120 14.98 -9.49 -3.30
CA ILE A 120 14.09 -10.66 -3.26
C ILE A 120 13.42 -10.78 -1.89
N GLU A 121 14.11 -10.43 -0.80
CA GLU A 121 13.50 -10.34 0.54
C GLU A 121 12.41 -9.28 0.58
N LYS A 122 12.66 -8.07 0.03
CA LYS A 122 11.65 -7.01 -0.08
C LYS A 122 10.42 -7.49 -0.85
N LEU A 123 10.61 -8.10 -2.03
CA LEU A 123 9.51 -8.66 -2.81
C LEU A 123 8.69 -9.65 -1.97
N ARG A 124 9.33 -10.65 -1.37
CA ARG A 124 8.66 -11.67 -0.54
C ARG A 124 7.86 -11.03 0.60
N ASP A 125 8.46 -10.06 1.28
CA ASP A 125 7.85 -9.45 2.46
C ASP A 125 6.70 -8.51 2.08
N ASP A 126 6.76 -7.86 0.91
CA ASP A 126 5.66 -7.10 0.34
C ASP A 126 4.46 -8.00 0.01
N GLU A 127 4.67 -9.13 -0.68
CA GLU A 127 3.58 -10.08 -1.00
C GLU A 127 2.92 -10.65 0.26
N LYS A 128 3.71 -10.96 1.31
CA LYS A 128 3.15 -11.39 2.59
C LYS A 128 2.28 -10.31 3.23
N ARG A 129 2.66 -9.05 3.14
CA ARG A 129 1.88 -7.93 3.67
C ARG A 129 0.60 -7.74 2.87
N HIS A 130 0.67 -7.80 1.54
CA HIS A 130 -0.50 -7.71 0.66
C HIS A 130 -1.50 -8.84 0.94
N HIS A 131 -1.03 -10.09 0.99
CA HIS A 131 -1.86 -11.25 1.29
C HIS A 131 -2.61 -11.09 2.63
N ASN A 132 -1.92 -10.64 3.67
CA ASN A 132 -2.54 -10.39 4.96
C ASN A 132 -3.56 -9.24 4.92
N ALA A 133 -3.31 -8.20 4.12
CA ALA A 133 -4.25 -7.10 3.95
C ALA A 133 -5.50 -7.53 3.18
N LEU A 134 -5.35 -8.25 2.07
CA LEU A 134 -6.46 -8.78 1.27
C LEU A 134 -7.27 -9.81 2.05
N LYS A 135 -6.61 -10.66 2.84
CA LYS A 135 -7.30 -11.60 3.73
C LYS A 135 -8.20 -10.87 4.72
N LYS A 136 -7.70 -9.83 5.39
CA LYS A 136 -8.53 -8.98 6.27
C LYS A 136 -9.69 -8.34 5.51
N LEU A 137 -9.44 -7.83 4.29
CA LEU A 137 -10.46 -7.30 3.39
C LEU A 137 -11.44 -8.37 2.86
N SER A 138 -11.17 -9.66 3.04
CA SER A 138 -12.11 -10.73 2.72
C SER A 138 -12.91 -11.20 3.95
N GLU A 139 -12.44 -10.87 5.16
CA GLU A 139 -13.04 -11.26 6.43
C GLU A 139 -14.10 -10.25 6.90
N LYS A 140 -15.24 -10.77 7.38
CA LYS A 140 -16.37 -9.96 7.90
C LYS A 140 -16.04 -8.85 8.94
N PRO A 141 -15.04 -8.96 9.84
CA PRO A 141 -14.82 -7.96 10.89
C PRO A 141 -14.07 -6.70 10.43
N PHE A 142 -13.48 -6.68 9.23
CA PHE A 142 -12.89 -5.44 8.71
C PHE A 142 -13.96 -4.43 8.23
N PHE A 143 -15.22 -4.85 8.27
CA PHE A 143 -16.39 -4.21 7.65
C PHE A 143 -17.58 -4.04 8.62
N GLN A 144 -17.35 -4.15 9.94
CA GLN A 144 -18.33 -3.86 10.99
C GLN A 144 -17.81 -2.77 11.93
#